data_AF-A0A7W8LE41-F1
#
_entry.id   AF-A0A7W8LE41-F1
#
_cell.length_a   1.000
_cell.length_b   1.000
_cell.length_c   1.000
_cell.angle_alpha   90.00
_cell.angle_beta   90.00
_cell.angle_gamma   90.00
#
_symmetry.space_group_name_H-M   'P 1'
#
loop_
_entity.id
_entity.type
_entity.pdbx_description
1 polymer ?
#
loop_
_entity_poly.entity_id
_entity_poly.type
_entity_poly.pdbx_seq_one_letter_code
_entity_poly.pdbx_strand_id
1 'polypeptide(L)' 'MSKLKNPEKLFGGRHFDREIIIVCVRWYLRYKLSFRDLVGMMAERGLSLAHTTILRWVRR' A
#
# COMPACT_ATOMS: atom_id res chain seq x y z
N MET A 1 -4.72 28.52 -1.36
CA MET A 1 -5.56 27.30 -1.22
C MET A 1 -4.95 26.21 -2.08
N SER A 2 -4.27 25.25 -1.44
CA SER A 2 -3.52 24.18 -2.09
C SER A 2 -4.45 23.31 -2.94
N LYS A 3 -4.09 23.13 -4.21
CA LYS A 3 -4.74 22.20 -5.14
C LYS A 3 -4.92 20.86 -4.43
N LEU A 4 -6.17 20.45 -4.16
CA LEU A 4 -6.47 19.07 -3.80
C LEU A 4 -5.95 18.22 -4.95
N LYS A 5 -4.81 17.55 -4.73
CA LYS A 5 -4.23 16.63 -5.71
C LYS A 5 -5.32 15.60 -5.99
N ASN A 6 -5.81 15.59 -7.23
CA ASN A 6 -6.79 14.60 -7.67
C ASN A 6 -6.28 13.21 -7.24
N PRO A 7 -6.99 12.48 -6.35
CA PRO A 7 -6.48 11.23 -5.78
C PRO A 7 -6.17 10.20 -6.86
N GLU A 8 -6.92 10.23 -7.97
CA GLU A 8 -6.65 9.46 -9.19
C GLU A 8 -5.20 9.65 -9.69
N LYS A 9 -4.70 10.89 -9.68
CA LYS A 9 -3.31 11.21 -10.10
C LYS A 9 -2.27 10.70 -9.11
N LEU A 10 -2.62 10.49 -7.84
CA LEU A 10 -1.69 9.98 -6.83
C LEU A 10 -1.37 8.49 -7.07
N PHE A 11 -2.35 7.73 -7.58
CA PHE A 11 -2.25 6.30 -7.83
C PHE A 11 -2.03 5.94 -9.31
N GLY A 12 -2.04 6.91 -10.22
CA GLY A 12 -1.78 6.70 -11.64
C GLY A 12 -0.45 5.97 -11.91
N GLY A 13 -0.49 5.01 -12.83
CA GLY A 13 0.67 4.22 -13.26
C GLY A 13 1.17 3.18 -12.25
N ARG A 14 0.41 2.88 -11.20
CA ARG A 14 0.75 1.81 -10.25
C ARG A 14 0.18 0.47 -10.73
N HIS A 15 0.95 -0.58 -10.50
CA HIS A 15 0.57 -1.96 -10.85
C HIS A 15 -0.51 -2.55 -9.92
N PHE A 16 -0.71 -1.95 -8.75
CA PHE A 16 -1.68 -2.39 -7.76
C PHE A 16 -2.79 -1.36 -7.60
N ASP A 17 -4.01 -1.86 -7.42
CA ASP A 17 -5.16 -1.01 -7.12
C ASP A 17 -4.92 -0.14 -5.90
N ARG A 18 -5.46 1.07 -5.96
CA ARG A 18 -5.36 2.05 -4.87
C ARG A 18 -5.81 1.46 -3.53
N GLU A 19 -6.82 0.59 -3.55
CA GLU A 19 -7.42 -0.01 -2.36
C GLU A 19 -6.45 -0.95 -1.66
N ILE A 20 -5.73 -1.78 -2.42
CA ILE A 20 -4.67 -2.66 -1.88
C ILE A 20 -3.60 -1.82 -1.21
N ILE A 21 -3.16 -0.75 -1.88
CA ILE A 21 -2.12 0.13 -1.34
C ILE A 21 -2.57 0.80 -0.05
N ILE A 22 -3.78 1.34 -0.03
CA ILE A 22 -4.36 2.01 1.13
C ILE A 22 -4.53 1.02 2.29
N VAL A 23 -5.00 -0.20 2.05
CA VAL A 23 -5.15 -1.23 3.09
C VAL A 23 -3.80 -1.60 3.70
N CYS A 24 -2.79 -1.88 2.87
CA CYS A 24 -1.45 -2.21 3.36
C CYS A 24 -0.84 -1.10 4.20
N VAL A 25 -0.91 0.15 3.74
CA VAL A 25 -0.37 1.31 4.48
C VAL A 25 -1.18 1.56 5.76
N ARG A 26 -2.50 1.48 5.72
CA ARG A 26 -3.35 1.66 6.91
C ARG A 26 -3.08 0.60 7.96
N TRP A 27 -2.90 -0.65 7.56
CA TRP A 27 -2.59 -1.72 8.50
C TRP A 27 -1.19 -1.58 9.11
N TYR A 28 -0.19 -1.20 8.31
CA TYR A 28 1.14 -0.88 8.80
C TYR A 28 1.12 0.24 9.86
N LEU A 29 0.33 1.29 9.64
CA LEU A 29 0.27 2.44 10.56
C LEU A 29 -0.59 2.17 11.80
N ARG A 30 -1.65 1.36 11.66
CA ARG A 30 -2.62 1.11 12.73
C ARG A 30 -2.18 -0.04 13.65
N TYR A 31 -1.52 -1.05 13.10
CA TYR A 31 -1.14 -2.26 13.82
C TYR A 31 0.38 -2.38 13.86
N LYS A 32 0.93 -3.02 14.90
CA LYS A 32 2.38 -3.30 15.02
C LYS A 32 2.82 -4.45 14.08
N LEU A 33 2.41 -4.40 12.82
CA LEU A 33 2.72 -5.41 11.80
C LEU A 33 4.02 -5.06 11.08
N SER A 34 4.84 -6.07 10.81
CA SER A 34 6.00 -5.91 9.93
C SER A 34 5.57 -5.92 8.45
N PHE A 35 6.43 -5.44 7.56
CA PHE A 35 6.18 -5.55 6.12
C PHE A 35 6.08 -7.00 5.64
N ARG A 36 6.73 -7.94 6.34
CA ARG A 36 6.65 -9.37 6.01
C ARG A 36 5.29 -9.96 6.39
N ASP A 37 4.75 -9.56 7.54
CA ASP A 37 3.41 -9.99 7.97
C ASP A 37 2.36 -9.52 6.97
N LEU A 38 2.44 -8.26 6.54
CA LEU A 38 1.54 -7.72 5.52
C LEU A 38 1.65 -8.45 4.19
N VAL A 39 2.86 -8.84 3.77
CA VAL A 39 3.06 -9.67 2.58
C VAL A 39 2.40 -11.04 2.75
N GLY A 40 2.56 -11.69 3.91
CA GLY A 40 1.91 -12.97 4.22
C GLY A 40 0.38 -12.87 4.14
N MET A 41 -0.19 -11.86 4.79
CA MET A 41 -1.65 -11.60 4.76
C MET A 41 -2.18 -11.33 3.35
N MET A 42 -1.37 -10.70 2.49
CA MET A 42 -1.75 -10.44 1.10
C MET A 42 -1.60 -11.71 0.24
N ALA A 43 -0.60 -12.54 0.51
CA ALA A 43 -0.43 -13.83 -0.14
C ALA A 43 -1.60 -14.79 0.16
N GLU A 44 -2.09 -14.81 1.41
CA GLU A 44 -3.31 -15.54 1.80
C GLU A 44 -4.55 -15.09 1.00
N ARG A 45 -4.55 -13.84 0.51
CA ARG A 45 -5.60 -13.26 -0.33
C ARG A 45 -5.32 -13.40 -1.82
N GLY A 46 -4.32 -14.19 -2.21
CA GLY A 46 -3.93 -14.43 -3.60
C GLY A 46 -3.10 -13.30 -4.22
N LEU A 47 -2.61 -12.34 -3.44
CA LEU A 47 -1.80 -11.23 -3.91
C LEU A 47 -0.31 -11.47 -3.63
N SER A 48 0.48 -11.61 -4.70
CA SER A 48 1.93 -11.70 -4.59
C SER A 48 2.55 -10.31 -4.48
N LEU A 49 3.11 -10.00 -3.30
CA LEU A 49 3.75 -8.72 -2.99
C LEU A 49 5.15 -8.92 -2.43
N ALA A 50 6.08 -8.05 -2.81
CA ALA A 50 7.35 -7.93 -2.12
C ALA A 50 7.22 -6.94 -0.95
N HIS A 51 7.91 -7.21 0.16
CA HIS A 51 7.93 -6.31 1.33
C HIS A 51 8.50 -4.92 0.97
N THR A 52 9.41 -4.85 -0.02
CA THR A 52 9.95 -3.61 -0.57
C THR A 52 8.90 -2.78 -1.33
N THR A 53 7.88 -3.42 -1.90
CA THR A 53 6.75 -2.73 -2.54
C THR A 53 5.95 -1.94 -1.50
N ILE A 54 5.66 -2.55 -0.35
CA ILE A 54 4.96 -1.88 0.75
C ILE A 54 5.83 -0.77 1.36
N LEU A 55 7.12 -1.03 1.54
CA LEU A 55 8.09 -0.02 2.00
C LEU A 55 8.07 1.24 1.11
N ARG A 56 8.02 1.07 -0.22
CA ARG A 56 7.94 2.19 -1.17
C ARG A 56 6.64 2.99 -1.05
N TRP A 57 5.52 2.35 -0.70
CA TRP A 57 4.25 3.04 -0.49
C TRP A 57 4.25 3.87 0.79
N VAL A 58 4.90 3.39 1.85
CA VAL A 58 5.00 4.09 3.14
C VAL A 58 5.97 5.28 3.07
N ARG A 59 7.05 5.15 2.30
CA ARG A 59 8.08 6.21 2.17
C ARG A 59 7.70 7.37 1.25
N ARG A 60 6.53 7.36 0.61
CA ARG A 60 6.15 8.30 -0.45
C ARG A 60 5.23 9.42 0.03
#